data_AF-A0A917XBQ1-F1
#
_entry.id   AF-A0A917XBQ1-F1
#
_cell.length_a   1.000
_cell.length_b   1.000
_cell.length_c   1.000
_cell.angle_alpha   90.00
_cell.angle_beta   90.00
_cell.angle_gamma   90.00
#
_symmetry.space_group_name_H-M   'P 1'
#
loop_
_entity.id
_entity.type
_entity.pdbx_description
1 polymer ?
#
loop_
_entity_poly.entity_id
_entity_poly.type
_entity_poly.pdbx_seq_one_letter_code
_entity_poly.pdbx_strand_id
1 'polypeptide(L)' 'MEVADGFQAAVVPVRDSKVPGGPALCFEAASWAAFIGELKAGGHRR' A
#
# COMPACT_ATOMS: atom_id res chain seq x y z
N MET A 1 -0.02 -11.72 -10.94
CA MET A 1 -0.90 -10.92 -10.06
C MET A 1 -0.64 -11.40 -8.65
N GLU A 2 0.07 -10.62 -7.86
CA GLU A 2 0.28 -10.93 -6.43
C GLU A 2 -0.86 -10.24 -5.68
N VAL A 3 -1.88 -11.01 -5.30
CA VAL A 3 -2.92 -10.56 -4.36
C VAL A 3 -2.38 -10.81 -2.97
N ALA A 4 -2.44 -9.82 -2.09
CA ALA A 4 -2.03 -9.98 -0.71
C ALA A 4 -3.11 -10.73 0.07
N ASP A 5 -3.15 -12.04 -0.11
CA ASP A 5 -3.99 -12.92 0.68
C ASP A 5 -3.45 -12.97 2.11
N GLY A 6 -4.30 -12.72 3.12
CA GLY A 6 -3.95 -12.87 4.54
C GLY A 6 -4.12 -11.63 5.43
N PHE A 7 -4.51 -10.47 4.89
CA PHE A 7 -4.80 -9.29 5.72
C PHE A 7 -6.29 -9.24 6.10
N GLN A 8 -6.57 -9.38 7.39
CA GLN A 8 -7.93 -9.39 7.95
C GLN A 8 -8.49 -7.97 8.21
N ALA A 9 -7.62 -6.97 8.29
CA ALA A 9 -7.98 -5.57 8.46
C ALA A 9 -7.98 -4.85 7.09
N ALA A 10 -8.70 -3.73 6.98
CA ALA A 10 -8.74 -2.89 5.78
C ALA A 10 -7.40 -2.13 5.60
N VAL A 11 -6.35 -2.87 5.26
CA VAL A 11 -4.99 -2.36 5.05
C VAL A 11 -4.54 -2.60 3.61
N VAL A 12 -3.61 -1.77 3.16
CA VAL A 12 -2.92 -1.89 1.88
C VAL A 12 -1.48 -2.33 2.16
N PRO A 13 -1.13 -3.59 1.90
CA PRO A 13 0.24 -4.08 2.04
C PRO A 13 1.08 -3.70 0.81
N VAL A 14 2.21 -3.04 1.06
CA VAL A 14 3.21 -2.67 0.06
C VAL A 14 4.46 -3.54 0.28
N ARG A 15 4.92 -4.15 -0.81
CA ARG A 15 6.03 -5.11 -0.81
C ARG A 15 6.98 -4.76 -1.93
N ASP A 16 8.26 -4.65 -1.57
CA ASP A 16 9.35 -4.54 -2.54
C ASP A 16 10.09 -5.88 -2.74
N SER A 17 9.97 -6.80 -1.78
CA SER A 17 10.61 -8.11 -1.81
C SER A 17 9.86 -9.14 -2.67
N LYS A 18 10.59 -9.91 -3.47
CA LYS A 18 10.08 -11.03 -4.28
C LYS A 18 9.97 -12.37 -3.54
N VAL A 19 10.25 -12.41 -2.24
CA VAL A 19 10.10 -13.64 -1.44
C VAL A 19 8.62 -13.86 -1.14
N PRO A 20 7.96 -14.91 -1.63
CA PRO A 20 6.56 -15.18 -1.27
C PRO A 20 6.42 -15.32 0.25
N GLY A 21 5.44 -14.64 0.86
CA GLY A 21 5.19 -14.69 2.31
C GLY A 21 6.13 -13.88 3.21
N GLY A 22 7.07 -13.10 2.66
CA GLY A 22 7.90 -12.20 3.47
C GLY A 22 7.13 -10.98 4.05
N PRO A 23 7.82 -10.10 4.81
CA PRO A 23 7.21 -8.96 5.52
C PRO A 23 6.68 -7.82 4.62
N ALA A 24 5.43 -7.38 4.82
CA ALA A 24 4.85 -6.22 4.14
C ALA A 24 4.87 -4.97 5.00
N LEU A 25 5.02 -3.81 4.37
CA LEU A 25 4.66 -2.54 5.01
C LEU A 25 3.15 -2.34 4.82
N CYS A 26 2.40 -2.22 5.90
CA CYS A 26 0.94 -2.13 5.84
C CYS A 26 0.49 -0.71 6.16
N PHE A 27 -0.33 -0.14 5.28
CA PHE A 27 -0.97 1.16 5.49
C PHE A 27 -2.46 0.96 5.74
N GLU A 28 -3.10 1.83 6.52
CA GLU A 28 -4.56 1.88 6.52
C GLU A 28 -5.06 2.26 5.12
N ALA A 29 -6.17 1.66 4.68
CA ALA A 29 -6.73 1.93 3.36
C ALA A 29 -7.05 3.42 3.15
N ALA A 30 -7.52 4.10 4.19
CA ALA A 30 -7.82 5.53 4.13
C ALA A 30 -6.56 6.38 3.89
N SER A 31 -5.48 6.11 4.62
CA SER A 31 -4.21 6.84 4.45
C SER A 31 -3.59 6.59 3.06
N TRP A 32 -3.66 5.36 2.55
CA TRP A 32 -3.19 5.03 1.20
C TRP A 32 -4.00 5.77 0.12
N ALA A 33 -5.34 5.81 0.27
CA ALA A 33 -6.20 6.54 -0.65
C ALA A 33 -5.90 8.05 -0.67
N ALA A 34 -5.68 8.66 0.49
CA ALA A 34 -5.28 10.07 0.60
C ALA A 34 -3.94 10.33 -0.09
N PHE A 35 -2.93 9.48 0.16
CA PHE A 35 -1.62 9.58 -0.49
C PHE A 35 -1.72 9.55 -2.03
N ILE A 36 -2.49 8.62 -2.59
CA ILE A 36 -2.71 8.54 -4.03
C ILE A 36 -3.47 9.78 -4.55
N GLY A 37 -4.42 10.30 -3.77
CA GLY A 37 -5.13 11.55 -4.07
C GLY A 37 -4.16 12.73 -4.23
N GLU A 38 -3.27 12.92 -3.26
CA GLU A 38 -2.23 13.97 -3.29
C GLU A 38 -1.27 13.81 -4.48
N LEU A 39 -0.86 12.57 -4.78
CA LEU A 39 0.00 12.30 -5.94
C LEU A 39 -0.68 12.67 -7.26
N LYS A 40 -1.97 12.33 -7.41
CA LYS A 40 -2.77 12.68 -8.60
C LYS A 40 -3.04 14.17 -8.72
N ALA A 41 -3.21 14.87 -7.59
CA ALA A 41 -3.38 16.32 -7.56
C ALA A 41 -2.09 17.08 -7.91
N GLY A 42 -0.95 16.38 -8.03
CA GLY A 42 0.35 17.01 -8.22
C GLY A 42 0.86 17.72 -6.97
N GLY A 43 0.27 17.43 -5.79
CA GLY A 43 0.66 17.98 -4.50
C GLY A 43 1.99 17.43 -3.98
N HIS A 44 2.42 16.26 -4.48
CA HIS A 44 3.72 15.70 -4.18
C HIS A 44 4.82 16.32 -5.05
N ARG A 45 5.11 17.62 -4.84
CA ARG A 45 6.34 18.26 -5.36
C ARG A 45 7.35 18.27 -4.22
N ARG A 46 8.55 17.72 -4.49
CA ARG A 46 9.70 17.81 -3.58
C ARG A 46 10.17 19.24 -3.40
#